data_AF-A0AAV5C2L9-F1
#
_entry.id   AF-A0AAV5C2L9-F1
#
_cell.length_a   1.000
_cell.length_b   1.000
_cell.length_c   1.000
_cell.angle_alpha   90.00
_cell.angle_beta   90.00
_cell.angle_gamma   90.00
#
_symmetry.space_group_name_H-M   'P 1'
#
loop_
_entity.id
_entity.type
_entity.pdbx_description
1 polymer ?
#
loop_
_entity_poly.entity_id
_entity_poly.type
_entity_poly.pdbx_seq_one_letter_code
_entity_poly.pdbx_strand_id
1 'polypeptide(L)'
;MASKQMEEIQRKLSLLAYPRANAPAQSLLFAGVERYRLLEWLFFRLLGDRSPFTQQNWQGDSLDRDEENSRIQHLAEIANFLGITPSVDIEAIQGRGSYEERVELLRLIVDLVEASCYADNPEWRPDIAELELKLSEYTKKMSNLQQMVQELASKYDYNPNEDYAETELKLREHLQSFLETVKSFNTIYTKEIHPWTHMMEVPQLHGFGPAANRLLEAYNTLLKFLGNLRSLRDSYTAMAAGSLSASNEPSSVTKIISDCESALTFLNHSLAILSTSVAREQGETL
;
A
#
# COMPACT_ATOMS: atom_id res chain seq x y z
N MET A 1 5.61 -38.15 -2.48
CA MET A 1 6.23 -36.91 -2.97
C MET A 1 7.70 -36.89 -2.60
N ALA A 2 8.03 -37.09 -1.31
CA ALA A 2 9.39 -37.26 -0.78
C ALA A 2 10.34 -38.18 -1.58
N SER A 3 9.90 -39.36 -2.04
CA SER A 3 10.75 -40.27 -2.85
C SER A 3 11.21 -39.65 -4.17
N LYS A 4 10.33 -38.89 -4.84
CA LYS A 4 10.68 -38.20 -6.10
C LYS A 4 11.63 -37.04 -5.86
N GLN A 5 11.44 -36.30 -4.77
CA GLN A 5 12.36 -35.23 -4.36
C GLN A 5 13.76 -35.81 -4.05
N MET A 6 13.83 -36.97 -3.40
CA MET A 6 15.12 -37.60 -3.12
C MET A 6 15.84 -38.07 -4.40
N GLU A 7 15.12 -38.63 -5.37
CA GLU A 7 15.67 -38.96 -6.69
C GLU A 7 16.23 -37.70 -7.39
N GLU A 8 15.52 -36.58 -7.29
CA GLU A 8 15.99 -35.31 -7.82
C GLU A 8 17.25 -34.79 -7.11
N ILE A 9 17.31 -34.87 -5.78
CA ILE A 9 18.50 -34.54 -5.00
C ILE A 9 19.69 -35.36 -5.46
N GLN A 10 19.55 -36.69 -5.61
CA GLN A 10 20.65 -37.55 -6.08
C GLN A 10 21.10 -37.22 -7.51
N ARG A 11 20.16 -36.88 -8.39
CA ARG A 11 20.46 -36.38 -9.74
C ARG A 11 21.30 -35.10 -9.67
N LYS A 12 20.90 -34.12 -8.84
CA LYS A 12 21.63 -32.86 -8.65
C LYS A 12 23.02 -33.08 -8.04
N LEU A 13 23.13 -33.94 -7.03
CA LEU A 13 24.43 -34.33 -6.45
C LEU A 13 25.37 -34.94 -7.49
N SER A 14 24.83 -35.74 -8.43
CA SER A 14 25.60 -36.31 -9.54
C SER A 14 26.09 -35.24 -10.51
N LEU A 15 25.24 -34.26 -10.85
CA LEU A 15 25.60 -33.12 -11.70
C LEU A 15 26.65 -32.22 -11.05
N LEU A 16 26.55 -32.03 -9.73
CA LEU A 16 27.55 -31.32 -8.95
C LEU A 16 28.84 -32.14 -8.76
N ALA A 17 28.95 -33.36 -9.27
CA ALA A 17 30.11 -34.23 -9.11
C ALA A 17 30.45 -34.55 -7.64
N TYR A 18 29.43 -34.71 -6.78
CA TYR A 18 29.64 -35.24 -5.44
C TYR A 18 30.12 -36.71 -5.54
N PRO A 19 31.29 -37.09 -4.97
CA PRO A 19 31.89 -38.41 -5.18
C PRO A 19 31.03 -39.60 -4.76
N ARG A 20 30.05 -39.37 -3.87
CA ARG A 20 29.17 -40.40 -3.31
C ARG A 20 27.70 -40.13 -3.59
N ALA A 21 27.41 -39.53 -4.74
CA ALA A 21 26.04 -39.20 -5.16
C ALA A 21 25.13 -40.44 -5.29
N ASN A 22 25.71 -41.62 -5.51
CA ASN A 22 25.00 -42.91 -5.59
C ASN A 22 24.78 -43.58 -4.20
N ALA A 23 25.13 -42.93 -3.10
CA ALA A 23 24.88 -43.46 -1.76
C ALA A 23 23.37 -43.67 -1.50
N PRO A 24 22.97 -44.69 -0.73
CA PRO A 24 21.57 -44.94 -0.40
C PRO A 24 20.91 -43.72 0.26
N ALA A 25 19.66 -43.44 -0.09
CA ALA A 25 18.93 -42.31 0.47
C ALA A 25 18.87 -42.33 2.00
N GLN A 26 18.74 -43.52 2.61
CA GLN A 26 18.78 -43.63 4.08
C GLN A 26 20.11 -43.15 4.67
N SER A 27 21.24 -43.41 4.01
CA SER A 27 22.55 -42.99 4.50
C SER A 27 22.75 -41.47 4.44
N LEU A 28 22.11 -40.79 3.49
CA LEU A 28 22.20 -39.32 3.34
C LEU A 28 21.24 -38.57 4.28
N LEU A 29 20.08 -39.18 4.59
CA LEU A 29 19.02 -38.52 5.35
C LEU A 29 19.11 -38.74 6.87
N PHE A 30 19.72 -39.83 7.32
CA PHE A 30 19.78 -40.20 8.74
C PHE A 30 21.18 -39.93 9.31
N ALA A 31 21.24 -39.82 10.64
CA ALA A 31 22.50 -39.65 11.38
C ALA A 31 23.52 -40.70 10.95
N GLY A 32 24.72 -40.23 10.58
CA GLY A 32 25.81 -41.11 10.18
C GLY A 32 26.85 -40.39 9.33
N VAL A 33 27.97 -41.06 9.15
CA VAL A 33 29.17 -40.49 8.52
C VAL A 33 28.89 -40.01 7.09
N GLU A 34 27.99 -40.67 6.35
CA GLU A 34 27.59 -40.30 5.00
C GLU A 34 26.90 -38.95 4.92
N ARG A 35 25.95 -38.71 5.83
CA ARG A 35 25.24 -37.43 5.94
C ARG A 35 26.21 -36.30 6.29
N TYR A 36 27.07 -36.50 7.28
CA TYR A 36 28.00 -35.46 7.71
C TYR A 36 29.05 -35.13 6.65
N ARG A 37 29.55 -36.14 5.94
CA ARG A 37 30.44 -35.93 4.77
C ARG A 37 29.75 -35.16 3.65
N LEU A 38 28.48 -35.46 3.38
CA LEU A 38 27.71 -34.73 2.37
C LEU A 38 27.51 -33.27 2.78
N LEU A 39 27.05 -33.02 4.01
CA LEU A 39 26.83 -31.66 4.51
C LEU A 39 28.11 -30.84 4.51
N GLU A 40 29.22 -31.43 4.98
CA GLU A 40 30.53 -30.81 4.95
C GLU A 40 30.95 -30.44 3.52
N TRP A 41 30.82 -31.37 2.57
CA TRP A 41 31.14 -31.12 1.18
C TRP A 41 30.29 -29.99 0.56
N LEU A 42 28.98 -29.98 0.85
CA LEU A 42 28.06 -28.95 0.36
C LEU A 42 28.40 -27.58 0.95
N PHE A 43 28.65 -27.51 2.26
CA PHE A 43 28.98 -26.25 2.94
C PHE A 43 30.31 -25.66 2.48
N PHE A 44 31.36 -26.48 2.35
CA PHE A 44 32.63 -25.97 1.85
C PHE A 44 32.58 -25.56 0.39
N ARG A 45 31.70 -26.18 -0.40
CA ARG A 45 31.44 -25.73 -1.77
C ARG A 45 30.72 -24.37 -1.83
N LEU A 46 29.87 -24.05 -0.86
CA LEU A 46 29.23 -22.74 -0.74
C LEU A 46 30.20 -21.67 -0.25
N LEU A 47 31.00 -21.98 0.76
CA LEU A 47 31.87 -21.02 1.44
C LEU A 47 33.17 -20.73 0.66
N GLY A 48 33.64 -21.71 -0.12
CA GLY A 48 34.88 -21.61 -0.90
C GLY A 48 36.14 -21.41 -0.04
N ASP A 49 37.25 -21.07 -0.69
CA ASP A 49 38.58 -21.00 -0.07
C ASP A 49 38.77 -19.85 0.93
N ARG A 50 37.83 -18.90 0.99
CA ARG A 50 37.84 -17.77 1.94
C ARG A 50 36.92 -17.99 3.14
N SER A 51 36.47 -19.21 3.35
CA SER A 51 35.62 -19.58 4.48
C SER A 51 36.26 -19.15 5.82
N PRO A 52 35.50 -18.54 6.75
CA PRO A 52 35.95 -18.34 8.13
C PRO A 52 36.02 -19.65 8.91
N PHE A 53 35.51 -20.76 8.36
CA PHE A 53 35.55 -22.10 8.94
C PHE A 53 36.72 -22.91 8.36
N THR A 54 37.50 -23.53 9.22
CA THR A 54 38.63 -24.38 8.82
C THR A 54 38.14 -25.77 8.41
N GLN A 55 38.53 -26.27 7.24
CA GLN A 55 38.31 -27.67 6.87
C GLN A 55 39.08 -28.58 7.83
N GLN A 56 38.36 -29.39 8.61
CA GLN A 56 38.95 -30.36 9.51
C GLN A 56 38.96 -31.73 8.81
N ASN A 57 40.13 -32.37 8.69
CA ASN A 57 40.27 -33.66 8.01
C ASN A 57 39.77 -34.81 8.90
N TRP A 58 38.46 -35.03 8.94
CA TRP A 58 37.79 -36.08 9.71
C TRP A 58 37.85 -37.48 9.06
N GLN A 59 38.98 -37.85 8.46
CA GLN A 59 39.12 -39.06 7.64
C GLN A 59 39.36 -40.36 8.44
N GLY A 60 39.37 -40.30 9.78
CA GLY A 60 39.57 -41.48 10.63
C GLY A 60 38.36 -42.41 10.68
N ASP A 61 38.59 -43.71 10.51
CA ASP A 61 37.58 -44.79 10.61
C ASP A 61 37.17 -45.12 12.07
N SER A 62 37.78 -44.43 13.04
CA SER A 62 37.50 -44.53 14.48
C SER A 62 37.45 -43.12 15.08
N LEU A 63 36.35 -42.40 14.83
CA LEU A 63 36.06 -41.16 15.54
C LEU A 63 35.58 -41.51 16.94
N ASP A 64 36.24 -40.96 17.96
CA ASP A 64 35.67 -40.97 19.31
C ASP A 64 34.37 -40.16 19.32
N ARG A 65 33.44 -40.53 20.20
CA ARG A 65 32.11 -39.88 20.30
C ARG A 65 32.21 -38.35 20.44
N ASP A 66 33.26 -37.86 21.09
CA ASP A 66 33.49 -36.43 21.30
C ASP A 66 33.94 -35.70 20.03
N GLU A 67 34.66 -36.37 19.13
CA GLU A 67 35.06 -35.83 17.82
C GLU A 67 33.85 -35.74 16.88
N GLU A 68 32.99 -36.77 16.89
CA GLU A 68 31.73 -36.74 16.15
C GLU A 68 30.81 -35.61 16.62
N ASN A 69 30.66 -35.44 17.94
CA ASN A 69 29.87 -34.34 18.51
C ASN A 69 30.45 -32.96 18.13
N SER A 70 31.77 -32.82 18.17
CA SER A 70 32.45 -31.57 17.76
C SER A 70 32.23 -31.27 16.28
N ARG A 71 32.25 -32.30 15.42
CA ARG A 71 31.96 -32.16 13.99
C ARG A 71 30.50 -31.76 13.72
N ILE A 72 29.54 -32.36 14.43
CA ILE A 72 28.12 -32.03 14.32
C ILE A 72 27.88 -30.58 14.75
N GLN A 73 28.49 -30.17 15.86
CA GLN A 73 28.44 -28.80 16.36
C GLN A 73 28.99 -27.80 15.32
N HIS A 74 30.13 -28.11 14.72
CA HIS A 74 30.74 -27.28 13.67
C HIS A 74 29.83 -27.13 12.44
N LEU A 75 29.23 -28.22 11.97
CA LEU A 75 28.28 -28.18 10.85
C LEU A 75 27.03 -27.36 11.19
N ALA A 76 26.54 -27.42 12.43
CA ALA A 76 25.40 -26.63 12.88
C ALA A 76 25.71 -25.12 12.94
N GLU A 77 26.94 -24.76 13.32
CA GLU A 77 27.41 -23.37 13.28
C GLU A 77 27.48 -22.83 11.86
N ILE A 78 27.96 -23.65 10.90
CA ILE A 78 27.98 -23.28 9.49
C ILE A 78 26.56 -23.10 8.95
N ALA A 79 25.65 -24.02 9.26
CA ALA A 79 24.26 -23.94 8.82
C ALA A 79 23.55 -22.67 9.34
N ASN A 80 23.81 -22.31 10.59
CA ASN A 80 23.32 -21.07 11.19
C ASN A 80 23.95 -19.83 10.53
N PHE A 81 25.27 -19.85 10.29
CA PHE A 81 25.97 -18.75 9.61
C PHE A 81 25.44 -18.49 8.18
N LEU A 82 25.15 -19.57 7.44
CA LEU A 82 24.57 -19.50 6.10
C LEU A 82 23.07 -19.16 6.11
N GLY A 83 22.44 -19.04 7.29
CA GLY A 83 21.00 -18.76 7.42
C GLY A 83 20.10 -19.92 7.01
N ILE A 84 20.63 -21.14 6.93
CA ILE A 84 19.85 -22.36 6.60
C ILE A 84 18.99 -22.76 7.80
N THR A 85 19.52 -22.58 9.02
CA THR A 85 18.78 -22.76 10.27
C THR A 85 18.70 -21.44 11.03
N PRO A 86 17.61 -21.16 11.77
CA PRO A 86 17.45 -19.91 12.53
C PRO A 86 18.35 -19.83 13.77
N SER A 87 18.89 -20.95 14.22
CA SER A 87 19.83 -21.08 15.32
C SER A 87 20.79 -22.25 15.06
N VAL A 88 21.81 -22.39 15.92
CA VAL A 88 22.70 -23.57 15.91
C VAL A 88 21.90 -24.81 16.31
N ASP A 89 21.51 -25.62 15.32
CA ASP A 89 20.63 -26.79 15.49
C ASP A 89 21.35 -28.09 15.13
N ILE A 90 21.89 -28.76 16.14
CA ILE A 90 22.57 -30.05 15.99
C ILE A 90 21.62 -31.19 15.61
N GLU A 91 20.34 -31.10 15.97
CA GLU A 91 19.35 -32.15 15.71
C GLU A 91 18.98 -32.17 14.22
N ALA A 92 18.86 -30.99 13.59
CA ALA A 92 18.69 -30.84 12.15
C ALA A 92 19.89 -31.44 11.38
N ILE A 93 21.12 -31.18 11.83
CA ILE A 93 22.34 -31.76 11.24
C ILE A 93 22.37 -33.28 11.39
N GLN A 94 21.98 -33.82 12.55
CA GLN A 94 21.84 -35.25 12.78
C GLN A 94 20.71 -35.89 11.96
N GLY A 95 19.83 -35.11 11.33
CA GLY A 95 18.70 -35.64 10.58
C GLY A 95 17.59 -36.18 11.49
N ARG A 96 17.36 -35.53 12.63
CA ARG A 96 16.13 -35.71 13.41
C ARG A 96 14.95 -35.02 12.73
N GLY A 97 13.74 -35.38 13.14
CA GLY A 97 12.50 -34.94 12.49
C GLY A 97 11.90 -35.99 11.55
N SER A 98 10.88 -35.60 10.82
CA SER A 98 10.18 -36.41 9.80
C SER A 98 11.04 -36.64 8.57
N TYR A 99 10.68 -37.64 7.75
CA TYR A 99 11.36 -37.90 6.48
C TYR A 99 11.30 -36.68 5.55
N GLU A 100 10.16 -35.98 5.53
CA GLU A 100 9.95 -34.78 4.70
C GLU A 100 10.89 -33.64 5.11
N GLU A 101 11.00 -33.34 6.42
CA GLU A 101 11.89 -32.29 6.93
C GLU A 101 13.36 -32.56 6.58
N ARG A 102 13.79 -33.83 6.63
CA ARG A 102 15.18 -34.22 6.29
C ARG A 102 15.47 -34.05 4.81
N VAL A 103 14.51 -34.45 3.96
CA VAL A 103 14.61 -34.30 2.51
C VAL A 103 14.60 -32.82 2.15
N GLU A 104 13.73 -32.02 2.76
CA GLU A 104 13.60 -30.61 2.48
C GLU A 104 14.85 -29.82 2.88
N LEU A 105 15.40 -30.06 4.08
CA LEU A 105 16.67 -29.46 4.50
C LEU A 105 17.79 -29.78 3.50
N LEU A 106 17.91 -31.06 3.10
CA LEU A 106 18.95 -31.45 2.15
C LEU A 106 18.72 -30.83 0.77
N ARG A 107 17.47 -30.77 0.31
CA ARG A 107 17.08 -30.12 -0.95
C ARG A 107 17.49 -28.65 -0.96
N LEU A 108 17.17 -27.90 0.09
CA LEU A 108 17.51 -26.48 0.20
C LEU A 108 19.01 -26.24 0.08
N ILE A 109 19.82 -27.05 0.75
CA ILE A 109 21.29 -26.93 0.71
C ILE A 109 21.83 -27.26 -0.69
N VAL A 110 21.33 -28.33 -1.32
CA VAL A 110 21.75 -28.72 -2.67
C VAL A 110 21.33 -27.70 -3.71
N ASP A 111 20.12 -27.15 -3.61
CA ASP A 111 19.63 -26.09 -4.49
C ASP A 111 20.46 -24.82 -4.36
N LEU A 112 20.88 -24.48 -3.13
CA LEU A 112 21.76 -23.33 -2.89
C LEU A 112 23.14 -23.52 -3.53
N VAL A 113 23.72 -24.73 -3.44
CA VAL A 113 25.00 -25.08 -4.08
C VAL A 113 24.88 -25.10 -5.60
N GLU A 114 23.76 -25.57 -6.13
CA GLU A 114 23.48 -25.52 -7.56
C GLU A 114 23.38 -24.07 -8.05
N ALA A 115 22.61 -23.24 -7.35
CA ALA A 115 22.49 -21.83 -7.66
C ALA A 115 23.84 -21.10 -7.61
N SER A 116 24.70 -21.42 -6.64
CA SER A 116 26.03 -20.80 -6.55
C SER A 116 26.94 -21.13 -7.74
N CYS A 117 26.76 -22.31 -8.38
CA CYS A 117 27.50 -22.66 -9.60
C CYS A 117 27.13 -21.78 -10.80
N TYR A 118 25.95 -21.15 -10.79
CA TYR A 118 25.47 -20.24 -11.83
C TYR A 118 25.47 -18.77 -11.40
N ALA A 119 25.90 -18.44 -10.18
CA ALA A 119 25.95 -17.07 -9.68
C ALA A 119 26.87 -16.16 -10.52
N ASP A 120 27.89 -16.75 -11.15
CA ASP A 120 28.79 -16.07 -12.09
C ASP A 120 28.33 -16.11 -13.55
N ASN A 121 27.10 -16.58 -13.84
CA ASN A 121 26.59 -16.63 -15.21
C ASN A 121 26.55 -15.21 -15.80
N PRO A 122 27.34 -14.91 -16.85
CA PRO A 122 27.39 -13.59 -17.45
C PRO A 122 26.05 -13.12 -18.00
N GLU A 123 25.12 -14.02 -18.36
CA GLU A 123 23.77 -13.67 -18.79
C GLU A 123 22.90 -13.09 -17.66
N TRP A 124 23.22 -13.37 -16.40
CA TRP A 124 22.44 -12.98 -15.22
C TRP A 124 23.12 -11.85 -14.44
N ARG A 125 24.32 -11.44 -14.86
CA ARG A 125 24.99 -10.24 -14.34
C ARG A 125 24.24 -9.02 -14.89
N PRO A 126 23.66 -8.17 -14.02
CA PRO A 126 23.09 -6.91 -14.48
C PRO A 126 24.17 -6.10 -15.19
N ASP A 127 23.84 -5.49 -16.32
CA ASP A 127 24.75 -4.57 -16.97
C ASP A 127 25.03 -3.39 -16.03
N ILE A 128 26.30 -3.25 -15.64
CA ILE A 128 26.76 -2.21 -14.72
C ILE A 128 26.45 -0.83 -15.31
N ALA A 129 26.56 -0.67 -16.63
CA ALA A 129 26.25 0.58 -17.30
C ALA A 129 24.75 0.92 -17.21
N GLU A 130 23.87 -0.09 -17.32
CA GLU A 130 22.42 0.08 -17.14
C GLU A 130 22.08 0.47 -15.70
N LEU A 131 22.74 -0.13 -14.71
CA LEU A 131 22.54 0.20 -13.30
C LEU A 131 23.05 1.60 -12.97
N GLU A 132 24.21 2.00 -13.47
CA GLU A 132 24.74 3.36 -13.32
C GLU A 132 23.83 4.39 -13.98
N LEU A 133 23.28 4.08 -15.16
CA LEU A 133 22.30 4.92 -15.83
C LEU A 133 21.04 5.09 -14.96
N LYS A 134 20.43 3.99 -14.49
CA LYS A 134 19.25 4.02 -13.61
C LYS A 134 19.53 4.77 -12.31
N LEU A 135 20.70 4.58 -11.71
CA LEU A 135 21.10 5.29 -10.51
C LEU A 135 21.15 6.80 -10.78
N SER A 136 21.75 7.22 -11.90
CA SER A 136 21.79 8.63 -12.30
C SER A 136 20.39 9.23 -12.51
N GLU A 137 19.47 8.47 -13.13
CA GLU A 137 18.08 8.88 -13.32
C GLU A 137 17.35 9.07 -11.99
N TYR A 138 17.50 8.11 -11.06
CA TYR A 138 16.89 8.20 -9.74
C TYR A 138 17.49 9.30 -8.88
N THR A 139 18.81 9.51 -8.92
CA THR A 139 19.47 10.63 -8.24
C THR A 139 18.94 11.97 -8.76
N LYS A 140 18.76 12.10 -10.07
CA LYS A 140 18.18 13.31 -10.68
C LYS A 140 16.71 13.51 -10.24
N LYS A 141 15.91 12.44 -10.24
CA LYS A 141 14.51 12.50 -9.79
C LYS A 141 14.41 12.90 -8.32
N MET A 142 15.28 12.35 -7.47
CA MET A 142 15.36 12.68 -6.05
C MET A 142 15.71 14.17 -5.85
N SER A 143 16.72 14.67 -6.57
CA SER A 143 17.09 16.08 -6.52
C SER A 143 15.96 17.00 -6.95
N ASN A 144 15.23 16.66 -8.02
CA ASN A 144 14.06 17.43 -8.47
C ASN A 144 12.95 17.45 -7.41
N LEU A 145 12.66 16.31 -6.77
CA LEU A 145 11.65 16.23 -5.72
C LEU A 145 12.06 17.02 -4.47
N GLN A 146 13.33 16.94 -4.07
CA GLN A 146 13.87 17.74 -2.97
C GLN A 146 13.75 19.24 -3.26
N GLN A 147 14.07 19.66 -4.49
CA GLN A 147 13.88 21.06 -4.91
C GLN A 147 12.41 21.47 -4.82
N MET A 148 11.49 20.65 -5.33
CA MET A 148 10.06 20.95 -5.28
C MET A 148 9.53 21.08 -3.84
N VAL A 149 9.99 20.20 -2.94
CA VAL A 149 9.67 20.29 -1.51
C VAL A 149 10.22 21.58 -0.90
N GLN A 150 11.46 21.95 -1.23
CA GLN A 150 12.07 23.19 -0.74
C GLN A 150 11.33 24.43 -1.26
N GLU A 151 10.92 24.43 -2.53
CA GLU A 151 10.12 25.49 -3.13
C GLU A 151 8.75 25.62 -2.44
N LEU A 152 8.08 24.50 -2.17
CA LEU A 152 6.82 24.50 -1.42
C LEU A 152 7.01 25.00 0.02
N ALA A 153 8.03 24.51 0.72
CA ALA A 153 8.35 24.95 2.08
C ALA A 153 8.73 26.45 2.15
N SER A 154 9.29 27.01 1.08
CA SER A 154 9.59 28.45 1.01
C SER A 154 8.36 29.33 0.74
N LYS A 155 7.32 28.77 0.12
CA LYS A 155 6.10 29.49 -0.28
C LYS A 155 4.99 29.41 0.77
N TYR A 156 4.98 28.33 1.55
CA TYR A 156 3.92 28.05 2.51
C TYR A 156 4.55 27.72 3.87
N ASP A 157 4.12 28.43 4.92
CA ASP A 157 4.40 28.07 6.31
C ASP A 157 3.58 26.82 6.68
N TYR A 158 4.00 25.66 6.17
CA TYR A 158 3.35 24.40 6.48
C TYR A 158 3.72 23.97 7.90
N ASN A 159 2.79 24.16 8.84
CA ASN A 159 2.90 23.60 10.17
C ASN A 159 2.06 22.32 10.25
N PRO A 160 2.68 21.13 10.36
CA PRO A 160 1.94 19.86 10.49
C PRO A 160 1.13 19.76 11.79
N ASN A 161 1.39 20.65 12.76
CA ASN A 161 0.66 20.79 14.02
C ASN A 161 -0.12 22.11 14.06
N GLU A 162 -0.47 22.69 12.91
CA GLU A 162 -1.33 23.89 12.89
C GLU A 162 -2.65 23.56 13.57
N ASP A 163 -2.93 24.25 14.68
CA ASP A 163 -4.12 23.99 15.47
C ASP A 163 -5.33 24.63 14.76
N TYR A 164 -6.06 23.79 14.01
CA TYR A 164 -7.27 24.22 13.32
C TYR A 164 -8.44 24.49 14.27
N ALA A 165 -8.27 24.38 15.60
CA ALA A 165 -9.34 24.58 16.57
C ALA A 165 -10.05 25.94 16.42
N GLU A 166 -9.33 27.03 16.12
CA GLU A 166 -9.94 28.35 15.93
C GLU A 166 -10.81 28.41 14.67
N THR A 167 -10.31 27.87 13.55
CA THR A 167 -11.05 27.83 12.28
C THR A 167 -12.25 26.87 12.36
N GLU A 168 -12.08 25.73 13.03
CA GLU A 168 -13.16 24.78 13.30
C GLU A 168 -14.24 25.42 14.19
N LEU A 169 -13.85 26.16 15.23
CA LEU A 169 -14.77 26.88 16.10
C LEU A 169 -15.59 27.89 15.30
N LYS A 170 -14.95 28.72 14.47
CA LYS A 170 -15.64 29.69 13.60
C LYS A 170 -16.61 29.01 12.64
N LEU A 171 -16.23 27.86 12.07
CA LEU A 171 -17.12 27.10 11.19
C LEU A 171 -18.32 26.54 11.95
N ARG A 172 -18.10 26.00 13.16
CA ARG A 172 -19.17 25.50 14.03
C ARG A 172 -20.15 26.61 14.41
N GLU A 173 -19.66 27.80 14.75
CA GLU A 173 -20.49 28.97 15.04
C GLU A 173 -21.36 29.37 13.84
N HIS A 174 -20.78 29.44 12.64
CA HIS A 174 -21.55 29.73 11.42
C HIS A 174 -22.61 28.69 11.11
N LEU A 175 -22.28 27.39 11.22
CA LEU A 175 -23.24 26.31 11.01
C LEU A 175 -24.37 26.32 12.04
N GLN A 176 -24.06 26.67 13.29
CA GLN A 176 -25.07 26.81 14.34
C GLN A 176 -26.02 27.97 14.06
N SER A 177 -25.50 29.14 13.66
CA SER A 177 -26.31 30.29 13.25
C SER A 177 -27.20 29.97 12.04
N PHE A 178 -26.67 29.26 11.04
CA PHE A 178 -27.44 28.80 9.90
C PHE A 178 -28.56 27.83 10.33
N LEU A 179 -28.27 26.88 11.21
CA LEU A 179 -29.26 25.94 11.74
C LEU A 179 -30.40 26.66 12.47
N GLU A 180 -30.08 27.68 13.27
CA GLU A 180 -31.10 28.50 13.93
C GLU A 180 -31.95 29.28 12.94
N THR A 181 -31.34 29.83 11.89
CA THR A 181 -32.06 30.50 10.80
C THR A 181 -33.03 29.55 10.09
N VAL A 182 -32.58 28.33 9.77
CA VAL A 182 -33.42 27.30 9.14
C VAL A 182 -34.55 26.85 10.07
N LYS A 183 -34.29 26.69 11.38
CA LYS A 183 -35.33 26.36 12.36
C LYS A 183 -36.38 27.46 12.48
N SER A 184 -35.94 28.72 12.52
CA SER A 184 -36.81 29.89 12.53
C SER A 184 -37.66 29.94 11.26
N PHE A 185 -37.05 29.79 10.09
CA PHE A 185 -37.76 29.69 8.82
C PHE A 185 -38.77 28.55 8.82
N ASN A 186 -38.38 27.35 9.26
CA ASN A 186 -39.27 26.20 9.30
C ASN A 186 -40.46 26.42 10.26
N THR A 187 -40.24 27.13 11.36
CA THR A 187 -41.30 27.50 12.31
C THR A 187 -42.28 28.47 11.66
N ILE A 188 -41.79 29.53 11.02
CA ILE A 188 -42.61 30.51 10.29
C ILE A 188 -43.37 29.80 9.16
N TYR A 189 -42.69 28.97 8.38
CA TYR A 189 -43.31 28.20 7.31
C TYR A 189 -44.43 27.30 7.84
N THR A 190 -44.18 26.53 8.90
CA THR A 190 -45.16 25.55 9.40
C THR A 190 -46.34 26.21 10.12
N LYS A 191 -46.09 27.29 10.88
CA LYS A 191 -47.12 27.92 11.72
C LYS A 191 -47.87 29.06 11.05
N GLU A 192 -47.22 29.76 10.13
CA GLU A 192 -47.78 30.97 9.52
C GLU A 192 -48.05 30.72 8.04
N ILE A 193 -47.06 30.33 7.25
CA ILE A 193 -47.24 30.21 5.80
C ILE A 193 -48.14 29.02 5.45
N HIS A 194 -47.89 27.85 6.03
CA HIS A 194 -48.55 26.60 5.67
C HIS A 194 -50.06 26.61 5.95
N PRO A 195 -50.55 27.05 7.13
CA PRO A 195 -51.98 27.12 7.41
C PRO A 195 -52.70 28.13 6.51
N TRP A 196 -52.05 29.27 6.20
CA TRP A 196 -52.60 30.25 5.25
C TRP A 196 -52.71 29.66 3.85
N THR A 197 -51.69 28.96 3.38
CA THR A 197 -51.73 28.28 2.07
C THR A 197 -52.76 27.15 2.00
N HIS A 198 -53.14 26.56 3.14
CA HIS A 198 -54.12 25.48 3.21
C HIS A 198 -55.57 25.97 3.45
N MET A 199 -55.75 27.17 4.01
CA MET A 199 -57.06 27.77 4.29
C MET A 199 -57.56 28.74 3.21
N MET A 200 -56.70 29.18 2.29
CA MET A 200 -57.14 29.89 1.09
C MET A 200 -57.63 28.88 0.05
N GLU A 201 -58.81 29.10 -0.55
CA GLU A 201 -59.13 28.42 -1.81
C GLU A 201 -57.96 28.65 -2.77
N VAL A 202 -57.43 27.57 -3.36
CA VAL A 202 -56.35 27.65 -4.34
C VAL A 202 -56.78 28.68 -5.39
N PRO A 203 -56.14 29.86 -5.49
CA PRO A 203 -56.50 30.80 -6.53
C PRO A 203 -56.30 30.05 -7.84
N GLN A 204 -57.31 30.03 -8.73
CA GLN A 204 -57.08 29.52 -10.07
C GLN A 204 -56.13 30.48 -10.78
N LEU A 205 -54.84 30.20 -10.63
CA LEU A 205 -53.75 31.00 -11.14
C LEU A 205 -53.67 30.76 -12.64
N HIS A 206 -54.55 31.43 -13.37
CA HIS A 206 -54.28 31.76 -14.75
C HIS A 206 -53.07 32.69 -14.77
N GLY A 207 -51.89 32.08 -14.91
CA GLY A 207 -50.62 32.73 -15.18
C GLY A 207 -50.07 33.56 -14.02
N PHE A 208 -49.32 32.93 -13.11
CA PHE A 208 -48.34 33.68 -12.28
C PHE A 208 -47.18 34.30 -13.09
N GLY A 209 -47.22 34.15 -14.41
CA GLY A 209 -46.29 34.78 -15.33
C GLY A 209 -44.83 34.34 -15.13
N PRO A 210 -43.89 35.03 -15.79
CA PRO A 210 -42.48 34.65 -15.81
C PRO A 210 -41.78 34.70 -14.44
N ALA A 211 -42.36 35.33 -13.42
CA ALA A 211 -41.75 35.47 -12.10
C ALA A 211 -41.87 34.19 -11.26
N ALA A 212 -43.01 33.51 -11.28
CA ALA A 212 -43.14 32.23 -10.58
C ALA A 212 -42.35 31.10 -11.25
N ASN A 213 -42.25 31.10 -12.58
CA ASN A 213 -41.37 30.17 -13.29
C ASN A 213 -39.90 30.38 -12.87
N ARG A 214 -39.46 31.64 -12.75
CA ARG A 214 -38.13 31.97 -12.23
C ARG A 214 -37.92 31.50 -10.78
N LEU A 215 -38.94 31.60 -9.93
CA LEU A 215 -38.86 31.14 -8.54
C LEU A 215 -38.80 29.61 -8.45
N LEU A 216 -39.56 28.92 -9.30
CA LEU A 216 -39.52 27.46 -9.45
C LEU A 216 -38.16 26.98 -9.99
N GLU A 217 -37.61 27.69 -10.98
CA GLU A 217 -36.27 27.42 -11.51
C GLU A 217 -35.18 27.63 -10.45
N ALA A 218 -35.25 28.71 -9.66
CA ALA A 218 -34.35 28.96 -8.55
C ALA A 218 -34.45 27.85 -7.48
N TYR A 219 -35.67 27.42 -7.14
CA TYR A 219 -35.89 26.33 -6.19
C TYR A 219 -35.33 25.00 -6.69
N ASN A 220 -35.56 24.64 -7.96
CA ASN A 220 -35.00 23.44 -8.57
C ASN A 220 -33.46 23.48 -8.63
N THR A 221 -32.89 24.66 -8.86
CA THR A 221 -31.43 24.87 -8.86
C THR A 221 -30.85 24.67 -7.46
N LEU A 222 -31.50 25.21 -6.43
CA LEU A 222 -31.13 24.98 -5.04
C LEU A 222 -31.22 23.49 -4.67
N LEU A 223 -32.26 22.80 -5.12
CA LEU A 223 -32.43 21.37 -4.89
C LEU A 223 -31.30 20.55 -5.53
N LYS A 224 -30.91 20.90 -6.75
CA LYS A 224 -29.77 20.30 -7.45
C LYS A 224 -28.45 20.55 -6.71
N PHE A 225 -28.23 21.78 -6.23
CA PHE A 225 -27.06 22.13 -5.43
C PHE A 225 -26.98 21.32 -4.12
N LEU A 226 -28.08 21.21 -3.38
CA LEU A 226 -28.15 20.40 -2.17
C LEU A 226 -27.91 18.90 -2.45
N GLY A 227 -28.39 18.40 -3.59
CA GLY A 227 -28.08 17.05 -4.07
C GLY A 227 -26.58 16.84 -4.33
N ASN A 228 -25.93 17.81 -4.96
CA ASN A 228 -24.48 17.76 -5.20
C ASN A 228 -23.67 17.80 -3.90
N LEU A 229 -24.05 18.64 -2.93
CA LEU A 229 -23.41 18.67 -1.60
C LEU A 229 -23.54 17.33 -0.85
N ARG A 230 -24.69 16.65 -0.99
CA ARG A 230 -24.88 15.30 -0.47
C ARG A 230 -23.91 14.30 -1.13
N SER A 231 -23.80 14.34 -2.45
CA SER A 231 -22.86 13.48 -3.20
C SER A 231 -21.40 13.74 -2.82
N LEU A 232 -21.02 15.00 -2.58
CA LEU A 232 -19.68 15.38 -2.10
C LEU A 232 -19.39 14.78 -0.72
N ARG A 233 -20.32 14.93 0.22
CA ARG A 233 -20.23 14.33 1.56
C ARG A 233 -20.07 12.81 1.46
N ASP A 234 -20.89 12.15 0.64
CA ASP A 234 -20.87 10.71 0.48
C ASP A 234 -19.53 10.23 -0.14
N SER A 235 -19.00 10.98 -1.10
CA SER A 235 -17.67 10.74 -1.70
C SER A 235 -16.54 10.91 -0.68
N TYR A 236 -16.60 11.95 0.17
CA TYR A 236 -15.65 12.15 1.25
C TYR A 236 -15.70 11.02 2.27
N THR A 237 -16.89 10.55 2.67
CA THR A 237 -17.02 9.38 3.54
C THR A 237 -16.49 8.10 2.88
N ALA A 238 -16.64 7.92 1.57
CA ALA A 238 -16.08 6.78 0.85
C ALA A 238 -14.53 6.82 0.78
N MET A 239 -13.95 8.01 0.60
CA MET A 239 -12.50 8.20 0.66
C MET A 239 -11.95 8.00 2.08
N ALA A 240 -12.64 8.54 3.09
CA ALA A 240 -12.28 8.36 4.51
C ALA A 240 -12.44 6.90 4.98
N ALA A 241 -13.35 6.14 4.38
CA ALA A 241 -13.54 4.71 4.63
C ALA A 241 -12.54 3.80 3.87
N GLY A 242 -11.57 4.36 3.14
CA GLY A 242 -10.40 3.62 2.65
C GLY A 242 -10.63 2.76 1.41
N SER A 243 -11.46 3.17 0.45
CA SER A 243 -11.52 2.48 -0.85
C SER A 243 -10.47 2.98 -1.83
N LEU A 244 -9.42 2.17 -2.03
CA LEU A 244 -8.45 2.29 -3.11
C LEU A 244 -9.16 2.03 -4.44
N SER A 245 -9.48 3.09 -5.18
CA SER A 245 -9.79 3.01 -6.61
C SER A 245 -9.06 4.14 -7.31
N ALA A 246 -7.86 3.83 -7.79
CA ALA A 246 -7.12 4.70 -8.69
C ALA A 246 -7.83 4.73 -10.05
N SER A 247 -8.50 5.84 -10.39
CA SER A 247 -8.90 6.12 -11.77
C SER A 247 -8.25 7.44 -12.23
N ASN A 248 -7.61 7.36 -13.40
CA ASN A 248 -6.89 8.46 -14.08
C ASN A 248 -7.85 9.49 -14.73
N GLU A 249 -8.93 9.88 -14.05
CA GLU A 249 -9.78 10.98 -14.52
C GLU A 249 -9.32 12.32 -13.89
N PRO A 250 -9.44 13.46 -14.61
CA PRO A 250 -9.23 14.77 -14.01
C PRO A 250 -10.09 14.86 -12.76
N SER A 251 -9.48 15.22 -11.62
CA SER A 251 -10.08 15.03 -10.30
C SER A 251 -11.53 15.50 -10.31
N SER A 252 -12.47 14.62 -9.95
CA SER A 252 -13.91 14.93 -9.87
C SER A 252 -14.17 16.25 -9.13
N VAL A 253 -13.29 16.58 -8.18
CA VAL A 253 -13.19 17.86 -7.46
C VAL A 253 -13.05 19.07 -8.38
N THR A 254 -12.16 19.08 -9.37
CA THR A 254 -11.99 20.23 -10.28
C THR A 254 -13.23 20.49 -11.15
N LYS A 255 -13.89 19.43 -11.61
CA LYS A 255 -15.16 19.54 -12.33
C LYS A 255 -16.29 20.09 -11.44
N ILE A 256 -16.37 19.61 -10.20
CA ILE A 256 -17.34 20.10 -9.21
C ILE A 256 -17.09 21.57 -8.85
N ILE A 257 -15.83 21.98 -8.68
CA ILE A 257 -15.47 23.38 -8.41
C ILE A 257 -15.93 24.27 -9.58
N SER A 258 -15.62 23.88 -10.82
CA SER A 258 -16.06 24.61 -12.01
C SER A 258 -17.60 24.72 -12.10
N ASP A 259 -18.32 23.64 -11.80
CA ASP A 259 -19.78 23.63 -11.82
C ASP A 259 -20.35 24.54 -10.71
N CYS A 260 -19.76 24.52 -9.51
CA CYS A 260 -20.13 25.38 -8.40
C CYS A 260 -19.88 26.87 -8.69
N GLU A 261 -18.74 27.21 -9.30
CA GLU A 261 -18.41 28.58 -9.71
C GLU A 261 -19.39 29.10 -10.76
N SER A 262 -19.77 28.26 -11.73
CA SER A 262 -20.77 28.62 -12.73
C SER A 262 -22.18 28.82 -12.13
N ALA A 263 -22.55 28.00 -11.14
CA ALA A 263 -23.85 28.09 -10.49
C ALA A 263 -23.93 29.34 -9.59
N LEU A 264 -22.85 29.66 -8.87
CA LEU A 264 -22.76 30.87 -8.04
C LEU A 264 -22.81 32.14 -8.86
N THR A 265 -22.11 32.19 -10.00
CA THR A 265 -22.17 33.35 -10.90
C THR A 265 -23.57 33.57 -11.46
N PHE A 266 -24.27 32.51 -11.87
CA PHE A 266 -25.65 32.59 -12.34
C PHE A 266 -26.64 33.02 -11.25
N LEU A 267 -26.49 32.48 -10.03
CA LEU A 267 -27.32 32.84 -8.88
C LEU A 267 -27.14 34.32 -8.51
N ASN A 268 -25.89 34.79 -8.43
CA ASN A 268 -25.60 36.19 -8.12
C ASN A 268 -26.15 37.14 -9.17
N HIS A 269 -26.08 36.77 -10.45
CA HIS A 269 -26.70 37.55 -11.52
C HIS A 269 -28.23 37.62 -11.36
N SER A 270 -28.86 36.49 -11.05
CA SER A 270 -30.32 36.42 -10.84
C SER A 270 -30.77 37.22 -9.62
N LEU A 271 -30.00 37.18 -8.53
CA LEU A 271 -30.24 37.98 -7.32
C LEU A 271 -30.05 39.47 -7.59
N ALA A 272 -29.07 39.87 -8.39
CA ALA A 272 -28.88 41.27 -8.79
C ALA A 272 -30.09 41.78 -9.61
N ILE A 273 -30.60 40.98 -10.56
CA ILE A 273 -31.80 41.33 -11.33
C ILE A 273 -33.03 41.43 -10.41
N LEU A 274 -33.18 40.53 -9.45
CA LEU A 274 -34.27 40.60 -8.47
C LEU A 274 -34.14 41.84 -7.59
N SER A 275 -32.95 42.16 -7.11
CA SER A 275 -32.68 43.33 -6.29
C SER A 275 -32.99 44.64 -7.04
N THR A 276 -32.58 44.76 -8.31
CA THR A 276 -32.96 45.90 -9.16
C THR A 276 -34.47 45.98 -9.44
N SER A 277 -35.14 44.83 -9.56
CA SER A 277 -36.60 44.78 -9.76
C SER A 277 -37.36 45.23 -8.51
N VAL A 278 -36.88 44.82 -7.32
CA VAL A 278 -37.42 45.24 -6.01
C VAL A 278 -37.19 46.74 -5.79
N ALA A 279 -36.00 47.27 -6.07
CA ALA A 279 -35.72 48.70 -5.98
C ALA A 279 -36.68 49.53 -6.86
N ARG A 280 -36.96 49.05 -8.08
CA ARG A 280 -37.90 49.69 -9.01
C ARG A 280 -39.36 49.64 -8.52
N GLU A 281 -39.76 48.57 -7.83
CA GLU A 281 -41.09 48.42 -7.24
C GLU A 281 -41.27 49.30 -5.98
N GLN A 282 -40.20 49.48 -5.20
CA GLN A 282 -40.19 50.32 -4.00
C GLN A 282 -40.07 51.82 -4.30
N GLY A 283 -39.97 52.21 -5.57
CA GLY A 283 -39.87 53.61 -5.99
C GLY A 283 -38.52 54.25 -5.67
N GLU A 284 -37.53 53.46 -5.27
CA GLU A 284 -36.16 53.91 -5.08
C GLU A 284 -35.53 54.08 -6.47
N THR A 285 -35.35 55.34 -6.86
CA THR A 285 -34.54 55.68 -8.03
C THR A 285 -33.07 55.47 -7.63
N LEU A 286 -32.36 54.62 -8.40
CA LEU A 286 -30.90 54.49 -8.33
C LEU A 286 -30.22 55.85 -8.46
#